data_AF-A0A561DVK1-F1
#
_entry.id   AF-A0A561DVK1-F1
#
_cell.length_a   1.000
_cell.length_b   1.000
_cell.length_c   1.000
_cell.angle_alpha   90.00
_cell.angle_beta   90.00
_cell.angle_gamma   90.00
#
_symmetry.space_group_name_H-M   'P 1'
#
loop_
_entity.id
_entity.type
_entity.pdbx_description
1 polymer ?
#
loop_
_entity_poly.entity_id
_entity_poly.type
_entity_poly.pdbx_seq_one_letter_code
_entity_poly.pdbx_strand_id
1 'polypeptide(L)'
;MRSAADTIQRMGAIREHAEQLLAGRLAAIDDLETNTAVIKDLKQQLKDAETRQATAWSAAIQAGWTSHELDKLDLAQPPIRRGGRPKGSRARRSTLSATAADHATQNTPSPASP
;
A
#
# COMPACT_ATOMS: atom_id res chain seq x y z
N MET A 1 40.82 45.00 12.84
CA MET A 1 41.42 43.66 12.61
C MET A 1 40.60 42.66 13.42
N ARG A 2 39.91 41.71 12.78
CA ARG A 2 39.20 40.64 13.54
C ARG A 2 40.25 39.68 14.11
N SER A 3 40.13 39.34 15.39
CA SER A 3 41.08 38.48 16.10
C SER A 3 40.91 37.02 15.66
N ALA A 4 42.00 36.25 15.58
CA ALA A 4 41.97 34.82 15.25
C ALA A 4 41.07 34.00 16.20
N ALA A 5 40.95 34.45 17.46
CA ALA A 5 40.06 33.85 18.46
C ALA A 5 38.57 33.95 18.06
N ASP A 6 38.16 35.08 17.48
CA ASP A 6 36.77 35.33 17.05
C ASP A 6 36.37 34.39 15.89
N THR A 7 37.31 34.11 14.98
CA THR A 7 37.09 33.16 13.88
C THR A 7 36.91 31.72 14.38
N ILE A 8 37.75 31.28 15.33
CA ILE A 8 37.66 29.92 15.91
C ILE A 8 36.33 29.75 16.65
N GLN A 9 35.94 30.76 17.45
CA GLN A 9 34.67 30.76 18.17
C GLN A 9 33.47 30.68 17.22
N ARG A 10 33.50 31.45 16.12
CA ARG A 10 32.46 31.39 15.08
C ARG A 10 32.38 30.04 14.39
N MET A 11 33.52 29.42 14.06
CA MET A 11 33.55 28.09 13.45
C MET A 11 32.97 27.02 14.39
N GLY A 12 33.29 27.11 15.69
CA GLY A 12 32.68 26.24 16.71
C GLY A 12 31.16 26.37 16.76
N ALA A 13 30.64 27.59 16.79
CA ALA A 13 29.19 27.84 16.83
C ALA A 13 28.46 27.34 15.56
N ILE A 14 29.05 27.50 14.38
CA ILE A 14 28.48 26.97 13.12
C ILE A 14 28.44 25.45 13.15
N ARG A 15 29.51 24.82 13.64
CA ARG A 15 29.59 23.37 13.75
C ARG A 15 28.54 22.83 14.72
N GLU A 16 28.43 23.41 15.92
CA GLU A 16 27.44 23.00 16.91
C GLU A 16 26.02 23.11 16.36
N HIS A 17 25.70 24.21 15.66
CA HIS A 17 24.40 24.37 15.05
C HIS A 17 24.13 23.33 13.95
N ALA A 18 25.14 23.01 13.13
CA ALA A 18 25.02 21.96 12.11
C ALA A 18 24.79 20.58 12.74
N GLU A 19 25.49 20.28 13.84
CA GLU A 19 25.31 19.03 14.61
C GLU A 19 23.90 18.95 15.21
N GLN A 20 23.38 20.03 15.80
CA GLN A 20 22.02 20.10 16.32
C GLN A 20 20.96 19.89 15.23
N LEU A 21 21.11 20.53 14.07
CA LEU A 21 20.19 20.36 12.95
C LEU A 21 20.20 18.92 12.42
N LEU A 22 21.38 18.31 12.34
CA LEU A 22 21.50 16.92 11.91
C LEU A 22 20.86 15.97 12.93
N ALA A 23 21.14 16.16 14.22
CA ALA A 23 20.55 15.36 15.29
C ALA A 23 19.02 15.43 15.28
N GLY A 24 18.45 16.64 15.14
CA GLY A 24 17.00 16.82 15.05
C GLY A 24 16.38 16.15 13.82
N ARG A 25 17.06 16.18 12.67
CA ARG A 25 16.61 15.50 11.45
C ARG A 25 16.65 13.99 11.58
N LEU A 26 17.70 13.44 12.19
CA LEU A 26 17.83 12.00 12.41
C LEU A 26 16.71 11.51 13.35
N ALA A 27 16.49 12.20 14.47
CA ALA A 27 15.39 11.88 15.38
C ALA A 27 14.02 11.90 14.69
N ALA A 28 13.76 12.90 13.83
CA ALA A 28 12.52 12.96 13.07
C ALA A 28 12.35 11.80 12.08
N ILE A 29 13.45 11.30 11.49
CA ILE A 29 13.41 10.13 10.59
C ILE A 29 13.09 8.87 11.40
N ASP A 30 13.72 8.69 12.56
CA ASP A 30 13.48 7.55 13.45
C ASP A 30 12.02 7.51 13.93
N ASP A 31 11.46 8.67 14.30
CA ASP A 31 10.05 8.81 14.67
C ASP A 31 9.12 8.46 13.51
N LEU A 32 9.44 8.91 12.28
CA LEU A 32 8.64 8.61 11.09
C LEU A 32 8.67 7.11 10.75
N GLU A 33 9.84 6.47 10.84
CA GLU A 33 9.97 5.04 10.62
C GLU A 33 9.13 4.26 11.64
N THR A 34 9.27 4.59 12.91
CA THR A 34 8.52 3.98 14.02
C THR A 34 7.02 4.12 13.81
N ASN A 35 6.54 5.33 13.55
CA ASN A 35 5.12 5.59 13.33
C ASN A 35 4.60 4.91 12.06
N THR A 36 5.40 4.83 11.00
CA THR A 36 5.03 4.10 9.78
C THR A 36 4.86 2.61 10.04
N ALA A 37 5.76 2.01 10.82
CA ALA A 37 5.66 0.61 11.23
C ALA A 37 4.39 0.36 12.07
N VAL A 38 4.10 1.24 13.05
CA VAL A 38 2.88 1.17 13.87
C VAL A 38 1.62 1.29 13.01
N ILE A 39 1.56 2.25 12.09
CA ILE A 39 0.40 2.41 11.18
C ILE A 39 0.19 1.16 10.33
N LYS A 40 1.27 0.56 9.81
CA LYS A 40 1.19 -0.67 9.02
C LYS A 40 0.62 -1.82 9.85
N ASP A 41 1.09 -1.98 11.08
CA ASP A 41 0.63 -3.01 11.99
C ASP A 41 -0.85 -2.82 12.37
N LEU A 42 -1.24 -1.61 12.78
CA LEU A 42 -2.64 -1.29 13.11
C LEU A 42 -3.59 -1.52 11.94
N LYS A 43 -3.17 -1.21 10.70
CA LYS A 43 -3.97 -1.51 9.50
C LYS A 43 -4.15 -3.01 9.29
N GLN A 44 -3.13 -3.81 9.58
CA GLN A 44 -3.21 -5.26 9.50
C GLN A 44 -4.15 -5.81 10.59
N GLN A 45 -3.98 -5.36 11.84
CA GLN A 45 -4.87 -5.72 12.94
C GLN A 45 -6.33 -5.35 12.65
N LEU A 46 -6.58 -4.16 12.10
CA LEU A 46 -7.92 -3.71 11.69
C LEU A 46 -8.51 -4.65 10.64
N LYS A 47 -7.75 -4.98 9.59
CA LYS A 47 -8.20 -5.91 8.54
C LYS A 47 -8.54 -7.29 9.11
N ASP A 48 -7.75 -7.79 10.05
CA ASP A 48 -7.99 -9.09 10.69
C ASP A 48 -9.21 -9.05 11.62
N ALA A 49 -9.44 -7.92 12.31
CA ALA A 49 -10.65 -7.69 13.08
C ALA A 49 -11.90 -7.60 12.18
N GLU A 50 -11.85 -6.85 11.09
CA GLU A 50 -12.93 -6.75 10.08
C GLU A 50 -13.29 -8.14 9.51
N THR A 51 -12.27 -8.94 9.20
CA THR A 51 -12.48 -10.31 8.67
C THR A 51 -13.18 -11.19 9.71
N ARG A 52 -12.72 -11.16 10.96
CA ARG A 52 -13.36 -11.89 12.07
C ARG A 52 -14.80 -11.42 12.30
N GLN A 53 -15.06 -10.12 12.26
CA GLN A 53 -16.40 -9.55 12.37
C GLN A 53 -17.31 -10.03 11.23
N ALA A 54 -16.82 -10.05 9.98
CA ALA A 54 -17.58 -10.55 8.82
C ALA A 54 -17.92 -12.04 8.94
N THR A 55 -16.98 -12.85 9.42
CA THR A 55 -17.22 -14.28 9.70
C THR A 55 -18.27 -14.46 10.81
N ALA A 56 -18.14 -13.73 11.92
CA ALA A 56 -19.08 -13.79 13.04
C ALA A 56 -20.49 -13.34 12.63
N TRP A 57 -20.60 -12.25 11.85
CA TRP A 57 -21.86 -11.78 11.31
C TRP A 57 -22.52 -12.84 10.42
N SER A 58 -21.76 -13.45 9.50
CA SER A 58 -22.26 -14.51 8.62
C SER A 58 -22.75 -15.73 9.42
N ALA A 59 -22.03 -16.10 10.49
CA ALA A 59 -22.45 -17.17 11.39
C ALA A 59 -23.74 -16.83 12.15
N ALA A 60 -23.93 -15.58 12.57
CA ALA A 60 -25.16 -15.12 13.21
C ALA A 60 -26.36 -15.22 12.24
N ILE A 61 -26.19 -14.77 10.98
CA ILE A 61 -27.23 -14.90 9.96
C ILE A 61 -27.57 -16.38 9.71
N GLN A 62 -26.58 -17.27 9.63
CA GLN A 62 -26.79 -18.72 9.48
C GLN A 62 -27.49 -19.34 10.70
N ALA A 63 -27.28 -18.81 11.89
CA ALA A 63 -27.97 -19.20 13.11
C ALA A 63 -29.40 -18.62 13.21
N GLY A 64 -29.86 -17.89 12.19
CA GLY A 64 -31.23 -17.37 12.10
C GLY A 64 -31.42 -15.96 12.64
N TRP A 65 -30.35 -15.27 13.04
CA TRP A 65 -30.44 -13.87 13.43
C TRP A 65 -30.70 -12.99 12.20
N THR A 66 -31.60 -12.02 12.35
CA THR A 66 -31.80 -10.98 11.34
C THR A 66 -30.88 -9.79 11.58
N SER A 67 -30.52 -9.07 10.52
CA SER A 67 -29.69 -7.85 10.65
C SER A 67 -30.31 -6.80 11.59
N HIS A 68 -31.64 -6.72 11.64
CA HIS A 68 -32.36 -5.79 12.51
C HIS A 68 -32.30 -6.19 13.99
N GLU A 69 -32.26 -7.48 14.30
CA GLU A 69 -32.05 -7.96 15.68
C GLU A 69 -30.62 -7.69 16.14
N LEU A 70 -29.63 -7.85 15.25
CA LEU A 70 -28.23 -7.53 15.55
C LEU A 70 -28.03 -6.02 15.75
N ASP A 71 -28.69 -5.19 14.94
CA ASP A 71 -28.68 -3.73 15.06
C ASP A 71 -29.26 -3.26 16.40
N LYS A 72 -30.35 -3.89 16.87
CA LYS A 72 -30.90 -3.63 18.22
C LYS A 72 -29.95 -3.98 19.36
N LEU A 73 -28.97 -4.84 19.11
CA LEU A 73 -27.91 -5.18 20.06
C LEU A 73 -26.68 -4.28 19.92
N ASP A 74 -26.78 -3.20 19.14
CA ASP A 74 -25.68 -2.28 18.82
C ASP A 74 -24.50 -2.98 18.11
N LEU A 75 -24.79 -4.10 17.44
CA LEU A 75 -23.81 -4.80 16.61
C LEU A 75 -23.92 -4.27 15.18
N ALA A 76 -22.97 -3.40 14.82
CA ALA A 76 -22.92 -2.82 13.50
C ALA A 76 -22.58 -3.87 12.43
N GLN A 77 -23.28 -3.77 11.30
CA GLN A 77 -22.99 -4.57 10.12
C GLN A 77 -21.55 -4.29 9.63
N PRO A 78 -20.71 -5.31 9.43
CA PRO A 78 -19.37 -5.11 8.91
C PRO A 78 -19.42 -4.48 7.51
N PRO A 79 -18.48 -3.60 7.16
CA PRO A 79 -18.47 -2.96 5.84
C PRO A 79 -18.42 -4.03 4.76
N ILE A 80 -19.46 -4.12 3.94
CA ILE A 80 -19.51 -5.04 2.82
C ILE A 80 -18.43 -4.57 1.84
N ARG A 81 -17.28 -5.25 1.83
CA ARG A 81 -16.38 -5.14 0.68
C ARG A 81 -17.21 -5.55 -0.52
N ARG A 82 -17.54 -4.61 -1.41
CA ARG A 82 -18.05 -4.88 -2.75
C ARG A 82 -16.95 -5.62 -3.53
N GLY A 83 -16.66 -6.85 -3.13
CA GLY A 83 -15.93 -7.81 -3.90
C GLY A 83 -16.83 -8.14 -5.06
N GLY A 84 -16.61 -7.46 -6.18
CA GLY A 84 -17.20 -7.82 -7.45
C GLY A 84 -17.00 -9.31 -7.63
N ARG A 85 -18.12 -10.05 -7.63
CA ARG A 85 -18.15 -11.44 -8.09
C ARG A 85 -17.28 -11.51 -9.35
N PRO A 86 -16.25 -12.37 -9.43
CA PRO A 86 -15.53 -12.56 -10.67
C PRO A 86 -16.55 -12.90 -11.75
N LYS A 87 -16.76 -11.98 -12.69
CA LYS A 87 -17.67 -12.16 -13.82
C LYS A 87 -17.06 -13.32 -14.63
N GLY A 88 -17.82 -14.39 -14.75
CA GLY A 88 -17.32 -15.73 -15.03
C GLY A 88 -16.24 -15.82 -16.12
N SER A 89 -15.22 -16.63 -15.84
CA SER A 89 -14.38 -17.22 -16.89
C SER A 89 -15.26 -18.12 -17.74
N ARG A 90 -15.87 -17.54 -18.78
CA ARG A 90 -16.50 -18.32 -19.86
C ARG A 90 -15.36 -18.91 -20.67
N ALA A 91 -14.99 -20.14 -20.35
CA ALA A 91 -14.03 -20.93 -21.09
C ALA A 91 -14.37 -20.88 -22.60
N ARG A 92 -13.56 -20.15 -23.38
CA ARG A 92 -13.63 -20.21 -24.85
C ARG A 92 -12.94 -21.49 -25.28
N ARG A 93 -13.74 -22.49 -25.63
CA ARG A 93 -13.31 -23.68 -26.37
C ARG A 93 -12.83 -23.23 -27.75
N SER A 94 -11.52 -23.18 -27.97
CA SER A 94 -10.92 -22.99 -29.29
C SER A 94 -10.82 -24.34 -30.00
N THR A 95 -11.73 -24.59 -30.95
CA THR A 95 -11.52 -25.54 -32.03
C THR A 95 -10.67 -24.84 -33.10
N LEU A 96 -9.36 -25.08 -33.08
CA LEU A 96 -8.47 -24.73 -34.19
C LEU A 96 -8.27 -25.98 -35.04
N SER A 97 -9.01 -26.05 -36.14
CA SER A 97 -8.64 -26.81 -37.33
C SER A 97 -8.82 -25.88 -38.53
N ALA A 98 -7.90 -25.99 -39.49
CA ALA A 98 -7.74 -25.20 -40.72
C ALA A 98 -7.20 -23.77 -40.48
N THR A 99 -6.10 -23.30 -41.07
CA THR A 99 -5.33 -23.71 -42.26
C THR A 99 -4.02 -22.92 -42.20
N ALA A 100 -2.88 -23.59 -42.17
CA ALA A 100 -1.58 -22.99 -42.39
C ALA A 100 -1.24 -23.13 -43.88
N ALA A 101 -1.46 -22.06 -44.65
CA ALA A 101 -0.87 -21.85 -45.96
C ALA A 101 -0.94 -20.36 -46.31
N ASP A 102 0.20 -19.85 -46.80
CA ASP A 102 0.36 -18.64 -47.60
C ASP A 102 -0.07 -17.28 -47.02
N HIS A 103 0.91 -16.49 -46.57
CA HIS A 103 1.57 -15.53 -47.48
C HIS A 103 2.71 -14.80 -46.78
N ALA A 104 3.89 -14.86 -47.39
CA ALA A 104 5.06 -14.07 -47.09
C ALA A 104 4.98 -12.72 -47.83
N THR A 105 5.18 -11.59 -47.13
CA THR A 105 5.81 -10.39 -47.71
C THR A 105 6.40 -9.47 -46.63
N GLN A 106 7.73 -9.48 -46.55
CA GLN A 106 8.69 -8.38 -46.33
C GLN A 106 8.15 -6.99 -45.93
N ASN A 107 8.74 -6.38 -44.87
CA ASN A 107 9.13 -4.96 -44.91
C ASN A 107 10.24 -4.60 -43.89
N THR A 108 11.44 -4.42 -44.48
CA THR A 108 12.50 -3.40 -44.28
C THR A 108 13.00 -2.91 -42.89
N PRO A 109 14.34 -2.81 -42.71
CA PRO A 109 15.02 -2.29 -41.50
C PRO A 109 15.23 -0.76 -41.52
N SER A 110 15.36 -0.14 -40.34
CA SER A 110 15.76 1.26 -40.15
C SER A 110 17.18 1.34 -39.55
N PRO A 111 18.12 2.12 -40.13
CA PRO A 111 19.51 2.16 -39.70
C PRO A 111 19.74 3.12 -38.52
N ALA A 112 20.51 2.68 -37.54
CA ALA A 112 21.13 3.52 -36.53
C ALA A 112 22.39 4.19 -37.12
N SER A 113 22.52 5.49 -36.94
CA SER A 113 23.74 6.26 -37.21
C SER A 113 24.36 6.75 -35.88
N PRO A 114 25.70 6.93 -35.83
CA PRO A 114 26.48 7.24 -34.64
C PRO A 114 26.34 8.68 -34.13
#